data_AF-A0A430RTV3-F1
#
_entry.id   AF-A0A430RTV3-F1
#
_cell.length_a   1.000
_cell.length_b   1.000
_cell.length_c   1.000
_cell.angle_alpha   90.00
_cell.angle_beta   90.00
_cell.angle_gamma   90.00
#
_symmetry.space_group_name_H-M   'P 1'
#
loop_
_entity.id
_entity.type
_entity.pdbx_description
1 polymer ?
#
loop_
_entity_poly.entity_id
_entity_poly.type
_entity_poly.pdbx_seq_one_letter_code
_entity_poly.pdbx_strand_id
1 'polypeptide(L)'
;MRALYALPLLGLALAQQNPGPQYQDWTKYLLSQPDYRLEQVLKGKWPYLEVLRKDRLRDYQGGATTPEAQAHEFRLPMSSLEATREVAKDLRKAWQRFEERYYWRVITALNNPAFYMAYCTFGLKGPDLNPPLPEVKLNIPSESLDTAFLGKLTPFDPGEMASAGLHSLDRYLPIPQIPREDFCDDLGLEILPIMYIPGFKVMVQGWEVFRTPGYPSKPLWFNWDAADARVKAAMEHAWQKYYPEYLREVAEILLKPRPSDPGSFLSNLGITDFANLGAPKVYLPIPWQGHLLNGGAVVAPVYTEMVPRDPQGVWDGLQALWDTYKRLIDKAGTDLEKVYLYVQFYRSARTLYNSKAFYGIPGVGDLVKKNLVSLVEAPLRSLTQGIPVLKGCTGSLDQVAGCASSALMLVDGVVKLKGEVDKLTGGKPQDEPIKAYRESPGLWKFEEAKRWLPPASLPVYEAFGYTTFFQAMNILEATNMPDMRNIDLSQINASNWAGWAWSQLSRLIVYWHMPITIDIRVEYCPPCALAYPSPPLEGPAQPLGVAPYTLPFVAERTHWRWVSVPEGYEIPGVKGTPYKVLGDLGGIAPDLSALYRPLLGR
;
A
#
# COMPACT_ATOMS: atom_id res chain seq x y z
N MET A 1 -41.25 25.81 -10.35
CA MET A 1 -40.54 25.98 -9.05
C MET A 1 -40.88 24.92 -7.98
N ARG A 2 -41.24 23.67 -8.33
CA ARG A 2 -41.43 22.58 -7.35
C ARG A 2 -40.61 21.30 -7.61
N ALA A 3 -39.83 21.24 -8.69
CA ALA A 3 -39.03 20.06 -9.05
C ALA A 3 -37.57 20.10 -8.54
N LEU A 4 -37.07 21.26 -8.08
CA LEU A 4 -35.67 21.46 -7.67
C LEU A 4 -35.36 21.05 -6.22
N TYR A 5 -36.38 20.81 -5.38
CA TYR A 5 -36.19 20.40 -3.98
C TYR A 5 -36.34 18.88 -3.74
N ALA A 6 -36.80 18.12 -4.74
CA ALA A 6 -37.00 16.67 -4.62
C ALA A 6 -35.70 15.85 -4.78
N LEU A 7 -34.75 16.34 -5.59
CA LEU A 7 -33.46 15.68 -5.86
C LEU A 7 -32.55 15.51 -4.62
N PRO A 8 -32.35 16.52 -3.74
CA PRO A 8 -31.54 16.32 -2.53
C PRO A 8 -32.25 15.43 -1.49
N LEU A 9 -33.58 15.42 -1.44
CA LEU A 9 -34.35 14.58 -0.52
C LEU A 9 -34.40 13.11 -0.97
N LEU A 10 -34.42 12.84 -2.28
CA LEU A 10 -34.25 11.48 -2.83
C LEU A 10 -32.82 10.96 -2.62
N GLY A 11 -31.80 11.81 -2.70
CA GLY A 11 -30.42 11.46 -2.37
C GLY A 11 -30.20 11.10 -0.90
N LEU A 12 -30.86 11.81 0.02
CA LEU A 12 -30.83 11.52 1.46
C LEU A 12 -31.63 10.26 1.83
N ALA A 13 -32.76 10.00 1.15
CA ALA A 13 -33.57 8.81 1.38
C ALA A 13 -32.90 7.51 0.86
N LEU A 14 -32.20 7.58 -0.28
CA LEU A 14 -31.43 6.44 -0.81
C LEU A 14 -30.18 6.14 0.04
N ALA A 15 -29.55 7.15 0.64
CA ALA A 15 -28.43 6.98 1.56
C ALA A 15 -28.83 6.37 2.92
N GLN A 16 -30.10 6.52 3.34
CA GLN A 16 -30.63 5.90 4.55
C GLN A 16 -31.17 4.48 4.33
N GLN A 17 -31.63 4.13 3.13
CA GLN A 17 -32.16 2.80 2.81
C GLN A 17 -31.11 1.77 2.39
N ASN A 18 -30.00 2.22 1.80
CA ASN A 18 -28.79 1.42 1.64
C ASN A 18 -27.72 2.02 2.55
N PRO A 19 -27.63 1.62 3.84
CA PRO A 19 -26.34 1.74 4.50
C PRO A 19 -25.37 1.03 3.57
N GLY A 20 -24.40 1.74 3.00
CA GLY A 20 -23.34 1.11 2.22
C GLY A 20 -22.85 -0.13 2.98
N PRO A 21 -22.41 -1.19 2.27
CA PRO A 21 -22.10 -2.49 2.86
C PRO A 21 -21.35 -2.30 4.20
N GLN A 22 -21.92 -2.84 5.28
CA GLN A 22 -21.43 -2.62 6.64
C GLN A 22 -20.10 -3.35 6.81
N TYR A 23 -19.22 -2.92 7.71
CA TYR A 23 -17.91 -3.58 7.94
C TYR A 23 -17.99 -5.12 7.95
N GLN A 24 -19.00 -5.68 8.63
CA GLN A 24 -19.27 -7.13 8.70
C GLN A 24 -19.53 -7.81 7.35
N ASP A 25 -19.95 -7.06 6.33
CA ASP A 25 -20.17 -7.51 4.96
C ASP A 25 -18.85 -7.60 4.15
N TRP A 26 -17.80 -6.89 4.59
CA TRP A 26 -16.47 -6.86 3.96
C TRP A 26 -15.45 -7.83 4.60
N THR A 27 -15.77 -8.38 5.76
CA THR A 27 -14.83 -9.14 6.60
C THR A 27 -15.48 -10.42 7.16
N LYS A 28 -15.07 -11.57 6.61
CA LYS A 28 -15.64 -12.89 6.99
C LYS A 28 -14.71 -13.76 7.84
N TYR A 29 -13.46 -13.33 8.00
CA TYR A 29 -12.37 -14.15 8.52
C TYR A 29 -11.74 -13.53 9.74
N LEU A 30 -11.57 -14.35 10.77
CA LEU A 30 -10.90 -14.02 12.02
C LEU A 30 -9.48 -14.56 11.98
N LEU A 31 -8.52 -13.73 12.39
CA LEU A 31 -7.17 -14.18 12.67
C LEU A 31 -7.20 -15.03 13.96
N SER A 32 -6.76 -16.29 13.91
CA SER A 32 -6.49 -17.03 15.15
C SER A 32 -5.05 -16.81 15.60
N GLN A 33 -4.78 -17.23 16.84
CA GLN A 33 -3.46 -17.12 17.43
C GLN A 33 -2.41 -17.75 16.49
N PRO A 34 -1.31 -17.04 16.20
CA PRO A 34 -0.25 -17.63 15.41
C PRO A 34 0.34 -18.89 16.10
N ASP A 35 0.11 -20.10 15.56
CA ASP A 35 0.82 -21.32 16.00
C ASP A 35 2.23 -21.32 15.38
N TYR A 36 3.14 -20.54 15.98
CA TYR A 36 4.55 -20.53 15.66
C TYR A 36 5.36 -21.24 16.72
N ARG A 37 5.15 -22.55 16.89
CA ARG A 37 6.14 -23.35 17.60
C ARG A 37 7.45 -23.31 16.81
N LEU A 38 8.42 -22.47 17.22
CA LEU A 38 9.77 -22.41 16.63
C LEU A 38 10.43 -23.80 16.54
N GLU A 39 10.09 -24.69 17.47
CA GLU A 39 10.47 -26.10 17.47
C GLU A 39 10.03 -26.86 16.20
N GLN A 40 8.95 -26.42 15.54
CA GLN A 40 8.46 -26.96 14.27
C GLN A 40 9.28 -26.43 13.08
N VAL A 41 9.76 -25.19 13.15
CA VAL A 41 10.67 -24.61 12.13
C VAL A 41 11.97 -25.41 12.05
N LEU A 42 12.52 -25.81 13.19
CA LEU A 42 13.68 -26.72 13.25
C LEU A 42 13.39 -28.11 12.69
N LYS A 43 12.15 -28.56 12.78
CA LYS A 43 11.67 -29.83 12.19
C LYS A 43 11.36 -29.68 10.70
N GLY A 44 11.71 -28.55 10.08
CA GLY A 44 11.51 -28.27 8.67
C GLY A 44 10.10 -27.83 8.31
N LYS A 45 9.24 -27.48 9.28
CA LYS A 45 7.89 -26.97 9.01
C LYS A 45 7.90 -25.44 8.93
N TRP A 46 7.36 -24.89 7.84
CA TRP A 46 7.32 -23.44 7.64
C TRP A 46 6.32 -22.76 8.59
N PRO A 47 6.62 -21.58 9.16
CA PRO A 47 5.67 -20.83 9.98
C PRO A 47 4.41 -20.46 9.18
N TYR A 48 3.23 -20.70 9.77
CA TYR A 48 1.94 -20.33 9.19
C TYR A 48 1.02 -19.63 10.20
N LEU A 49 0.10 -18.80 9.71
CA LEU A 49 -1.04 -18.30 10.46
C LEU A 49 -2.26 -19.17 10.22
N GLU A 50 -3.05 -19.36 11.25
CA GLU A 50 -4.38 -19.92 11.12
C GLU A 50 -5.41 -18.80 10.92
N VAL A 51 -6.39 -19.05 10.06
CA VAL A 51 -7.48 -18.12 9.75
C VAL A 51 -8.79 -18.88 9.77
N LEU A 52 -9.76 -18.36 10.53
CA LEU A 52 -11.03 -19.02 10.82
C LEU A 52 -12.21 -18.30 10.16
N ARG A 53 -13.18 -19.06 9.62
CA ARG A 53 -14.45 -18.51 9.11
C ARG A 53 -15.42 -18.24 10.27
N LYS A 54 -15.91 -17.00 10.39
CA LYS A 54 -16.70 -16.51 11.54
C LYS A 54 -18.02 -17.26 11.76
N ASP A 55 -18.76 -17.51 10.70
CA ASP A 55 -20.03 -18.25 10.72
C ASP A 55 -19.83 -19.72 11.12
N ARG A 56 -18.80 -20.39 10.59
CA ARG A 56 -18.45 -21.77 10.99
C ARG A 56 -17.99 -21.87 12.43
N LEU A 57 -17.23 -20.88 12.91
CA LEU A 57 -16.83 -20.82 14.32
C LEU A 57 -18.05 -20.71 15.23
N ARG A 58 -19.07 -19.91 14.84
CA ARG A 58 -20.34 -19.82 15.58
C ARG A 58 -21.10 -21.14 15.56
N ASP A 59 -21.18 -21.81 14.42
CA ASP A 59 -21.82 -23.13 14.29
C ASP A 59 -21.14 -24.17 15.20
N TYR A 60 -19.80 -24.16 15.23
CA TYR A 60 -19.00 -25.04 16.09
C TYR A 60 -19.24 -24.76 17.58
N GLN A 61 -19.21 -23.49 17.99
CA GLN A 61 -19.48 -23.06 19.38
C GLN A 61 -20.93 -23.35 19.82
N GLY A 62 -21.87 -23.41 18.87
CA GLY A 62 -23.27 -23.74 19.10
C GLY A 62 -23.57 -25.22 19.32
N GLY A 63 -22.55 -26.10 19.32
CA GLY A 63 -22.69 -27.52 19.63
C GLY A 63 -23.14 -28.41 18.48
N ALA A 64 -23.01 -27.96 17.23
CA ALA A 64 -23.24 -28.82 16.06
C ALA A 64 -22.14 -29.89 15.99
N THR A 65 -22.49 -31.15 16.30
CA THR A 65 -21.58 -32.31 16.40
C THR A 65 -21.34 -33.03 15.07
N THR A 66 -21.63 -32.40 13.92
CA THR A 66 -21.29 -33.01 12.63
C THR A 66 -19.80 -32.85 12.33
N PRO A 67 -19.12 -33.85 11.72
CA PRO A 67 -17.71 -33.73 11.30
C PRO A 67 -17.44 -32.52 10.38
N GLU A 68 -18.48 -32.00 9.74
CA GLU A 68 -18.49 -30.84 8.85
C GLU A 68 -18.53 -29.49 9.58
N ALA A 69 -18.85 -29.49 10.88
CA ALA A 69 -18.96 -28.29 11.72
C ALA A 69 -17.63 -27.79 12.28
N GLN A 70 -16.48 -28.20 11.73
CA GLN A 70 -15.21 -27.56 12.06
C GLN A 70 -15.21 -26.13 11.51
N ALA A 71 -14.81 -25.16 12.36
CA ALA A 71 -14.43 -23.84 11.87
C ALA A 71 -13.44 -24.04 10.72
N HIS A 72 -13.78 -23.63 9.50
CA HIS A 72 -12.86 -23.81 8.37
C HIS A 72 -11.58 -23.04 8.67
N GLU A 73 -10.53 -23.80 9.00
CA GLU A 73 -9.20 -23.33 9.33
C GLU A 73 -8.35 -23.35 8.05
N PHE A 74 -7.82 -22.19 7.70
CA PHE A 74 -6.86 -22.05 6.62
C PHE A 74 -5.50 -21.73 7.22
N ARG A 75 -4.45 -22.32 6.65
CA ARG A 75 -3.08 -22.04 7.04
C ARG A 75 -2.42 -21.18 5.99
N LEU A 76 -2.03 -19.97 6.37
CA LEU A 76 -1.34 -19.01 5.52
C LEU A 76 0.16 -19.04 5.83
N PRO A 77 1.02 -19.46 4.91
CA PRO A 77 2.45 -19.43 5.13
C PRO A 77 2.93 -17.98 5.26
N MET A 78 3.86 -17.78 6.18
CA MET A 78 4.46 -16.48 6.43
C MET A 78 5.43 -16.09 5.32
N SER A 79 5.42 -14.81 4.92
CA SER A 79 6.37 -14.21 3.97
C SER A 79 7.26 -13.21 4.66
N SER A 80 8.47 -12.99 4.16
CA SER A 80 9.37 -11.98 4.70
C SER A 80 8.96 -10.58 4.26
N LEU A 81 9.18 -9.60 5.15
CA LEU A 81 8.91 -8.20 4.87
C LEU A 81 9.67 -7.72 3.63
N GLU A 82 10.94 -8.09 3.52
CA GLU A 82 11.78 -7.75 2.38
C GLU A 82 11.20 -8.28 1.06
N ALA A 83 10.73 -9.53 1.02
CA ALA A 83 10.17 -10.10 -0.19
C ALA A 83 8.84 -9.41 -0.58
N THR A 84 7.99 -9.05 0.39
CA THR A 84 6.76 -8.28 0.10
C THR A 84 7.06 -6.85 -0.37
N ARG A 85 8.15 -6.23 0.08
CA ARG A 85 8.60 -4.92 -0.44
C ARG A 85 9.07 -5.01 -1.88
N GLU A 86 9.72 -6.11 -2.29
CA GLU A 86 10.06 -6.34 -3.69
C GLU A 86 8.82 -6.56 -4.56
N VAL A 87 7.86 -7.33 -4.08
CA VAL A 87 6.57 -7.49 -4.76
C VAL A 87 5.91 -6.12 -4.96
N ALA A 88 5.88 -5.29 -3.92
CA ALA A 88 5.38 -3.92 -4.01
C ALA A 88 6.18 -3.05 -5.00
N LYS A 89 7.51 -3.16 -5.02
CA LYS A 89 8.37 -2.48 -6.01
C LYS A 89 8.02 -2.90 -7.44
N ASP A 90 7.81 -4.19 -7.67
CA ASP A 90 7.49 -4.72 -9.00
C ASP A 90 6.09 -4.29 -9.45
N LEU A 91 5.09 -4.27 -8.55
CA LEU A 91 3.78 -3.70 -8.82
C LEU A 91 3.87 -2.21 -9.21
N ARG A 92 4.72 -1.46 -8.49
CA ARG A 92 5.01 -0.05 -8.84
C ARG A 92 5.58 0.07 -10.25
N LYS A 93 6.57 -0.77 -10.56
CA LYS A 93 7.27 -0.77 -11.84
C LYS A 93 6.32 -1.14 -12.98
N ALA A 94 5.44 -2.12 -12.79
CA ALA A 94 4.43 -2.52 -13.77
C ALA A 94 3.50 -1.34 -14.12
N TRP A 95 3.03 -0.58 -13.11
CA TRP A 95 2.24 0.62 -13.36
C TRP A 95 3.04 1.72 -14.07
N GLN A 96 4.25 2.02 -13.60
CA GLN A 96 5.12 3.03 -14.23
C GLN A 96 5.42 2.70 -15.69
N ARG A 97 5.61 1.42 -16.01
CA ARG A 97 5.79 0.93 -17.38
C ARG A 97 4.52 1.12 -18.21
N PHE A 98 3.35 0.77 -17.68
CA PHE A 98 2.07 1.01 -18.37
C PHE A 98 1.84 2.50 -18.66
N GLU A 99 2.07 3.37 -17.67
CA GLU A 99 1.95 4.82 -17.82
C GLU A 99 2.91 5.37 -18.90
N GLU A 100 4.17 4.96 -18.88
CA GLU A 100 5.15 5.34 -19.92
C GLU A 100 4.71 4.84 -21.30
N ARG A 101 4.25 3.59 -21.43
CA ARG A 101 3.80 3.02 -22.71
C ARG A 101 2.62 3.78 -23.28
N TYR A 102 1.64 4.08 -22.43
CA TYR A 102 0.45 4.81 -22.83
C TYR A 102 0.83 6.23 -23.31
N TYR A 103 1.63 6.96 -22.53
CA TYR A 103 2.05 8.30 -22.91
C TYR A 103 2.90 8.32 -24.18
N TRP A 104 3.96 7.50 -24.24
CA TRP A 104 4.88 7.52 -25.37
C TRP A 104 4.23 7.03 -26.66
N ARG A 105 3.25 6.12 -26.58
CA ARG A 105 2.43 5.73 -27.72
C ARG A 105 1.67 6.93 -28.29
N VAL A 106 0.96 7.67 -27.44
CA VAL A 106 0.14 8.82 -27.87
C VAL A 106 1.00 9.96 -28.41
N ILE A 107 2.03 10.38 -27.68
CA ILE A 107 2.85 11.53 -28.10
C ILE A 107 3.68 11.22 -29.36
N THR A 108 4.13 9.97 -29.53
CA THR A 108 4.86 9.53 -30.73
C THR A 108 3.95 9.47 -31.95
N ALA A 109 2.73 8.95 -31.80
CA ALA A 109 1.74 8.94 -32.87
C ALA A 109 1.34 10.36 -33.28
N LEU A 110 1.09 11.25 -32.31
CA LEU A 110 0.74 12.65 -32.56
C LEU A 110 1.84 13.39 -33.32
N ASN A 111 3.10 13.24 -32.88
CA ASN A 111 4.26 13.93 -33.46
C ASN A 111 4.98 13.12 -34.56
N ASN A 112 4.30 12.14 -35.15
CA ASN A 112 4.77 11.40 -36.33
C ASN A 112 4.78 12.35 -37.55
N PRO A 113 5.91 12.47 -38.31
CA PRO A 113 7.09 11.59 -38.33
C PRO A 113 8.26 11.92 -37.40
N ALA A 114 8.34 13.10 -36.80
CA ALA A 114 9.51 13.52 -36.04
C ALA A 114 9.83 12.59 -34.86
N PHE A 115 8.83 12.28 -34.03
CA PHE A 115 9.02 11.45 -32.84
C PHE A 115 9.19 9.97 -33.19
N TYR A 116 8.50 9.50 -34.23
CA TYR A 116 8.72 8.15 -34.76
C TYR A 116 10.20 7.96 -35.16
N MET A 117 10.77 8.93 -35.88
CA MET A 117 12.19 8.86 -36.25
C MET A 117 13.09 8.90 -35.02
N ALA A 118 12.88 9.83 -34.10
CA ALA A 118 13.69 9.98 -32.89
C ALA A 118 13.69 8.73 -32.00
N TYR A 119 12.51 8.16 -31.74
CA TYR A 119 12.34 7.15 -30.71
C TYR A 119 12.19 5.73 -31.26
N CYS A 120 11.49 5.53 -32.38
CA CYS A 120 11.28 4.21 -32.98
C CYS A 120 12.43 3.82 -33.91
N THR A 121 12.90 4.74 -34.76
CA THR A 121 14.01 4.48 -35.68
C THR A 121 15.36 4.56 -34.98
N PHE A 122 15.68 5.69 -34.35
CA PHE A 122 16.99 5.89 -33.70
C PHE A 122 17.08 5.33 -32.27
N GLY A 123 15.96 4.98 -31.65
CA GLY A 123 15.97 4.33 -30.33
C GLY A 123 16.44 5.23 -29.19
N LEU A 124 16.25 6.56 -29.28
CA LEU A 124 16.63 7.47 -28.20
C LEU A 124 15.87 7.10 -26.92
N LYS A 125 16.61 6.79 -25.85
CA LYS A 125 16.05 6.29 -24.59
C LYS A 125 16.81 6.88 -23.40
N GLY A 126 16.07 7.17 -22.35
CA GLY A 126 16.59 7.53 -21.03
C GLY A 126 17.00 6.33 -20.18
N PRO A 127 17.29 6.56 -18.89
CA PRO A 127 17.55 5.48 -17.95
C PRO A 127 16.33 4.58 -17.79
N ASP A 128 16.57 3.30 -17.48
CA ASP A 128 15.52 2.32 -17.24
C ASP A 128 14.68 2.64 -15.99
N LEU A 129 13.40 2.29 -16.04
CA LEU A 129 12.51 2.28 -14.88
C LEU A 129 13.06 1.32 -13.80
N ASN A 130 13.58 1.90 -12.72
CA ASN A 130 14.03 1.17 -11.55
C ASN A 130 13.60 1.90 -10.26
N PRO A 131 12.31 1.79 -9.88
CA PRO A 131 11.82 2.45 -8.68
C PRO A 131 12.57 1.95 -7.43
N PRO A 132 12.79 2.81 -6.41
CA PRO A 132 13.36 2.39 -5.15
C PRO A 132 12.42 1.41 -4.41
N LEU A 133 12.98 0.62 -3.50
CA LEU A 133 12.19 -0.25 -2.62
C LEU A 133 11.25 0.63 -1.76
N PRO A 134 9.94 0.37 -1.77
CA PRO A 134 8.99 1.19 -1.01
C PRO A 134 9.27 1.07 0.49
N GLU A 135 9.06 2.18 1.21
CA GLU A 135 9.03 2.18 2.67
C GLU A 135 7.79 1.43 3.17
N VAL A 136 7.92 0.80 4.34
CA VAL A 136 6.82 0.07 4.96
C VAL A 136 6.01 1.04 5.81
N LYS A 137 4.80 1.36 5.35
CA LYS A 137 3.86 2.22 6.07
C LYS A 137 2.56 1.47 6.29
N LEU A 138 2.15 1.36 7.55
CA LEU A 138 0.90 0.73 7.93
C LEU A 138 -0.27 1.58 7.44
N ASN A 139 -1.25 0.93 6.83
CA ASN A 139 -2.52 1.52 6.47
C ASN A 139 -3.57 0.99 7.44
N ILE A 140 -4.30 1.89 8.08
CA ILE A 140 -5.36 1.55 9.02
C ILE A 140 -6.68 1.94 8.35
N PRO A 141 -7.46 0.97 7.86
CA PRO A 141 -8.72 1.29 7.17
C PRO A 141 -9.67 2.01 8.13
N SER A 142 -10.14 3.19 7.74
CA SER A 142 -11.10 3.98 8.54
C SER A 142 -12.37 3.19 8.87
N GLU A 143 -12.78 2.29 7.98
CA GLU A 143 -13.90 1.36 8.12
C GLU A 143 -13.73 0.34 9.25
N SER A 144 -12.49 0.08 9.68
CA SER A 144 -12.16 -0.92 10.71
C SER A 144 -12.08 -0.36 12.12
N LEU A 145 -12.30 0.95 12.29
CA LEU A 145 -12.16 1.66 13.55
C LEU A 145 -13.53 1.94 14.19
N ASP A 146 -13.58 1.92 15.53
CA ASP A 146 -14.72 2.45 16.26
C ASP A 146 -14.80 3.98 16.12
N THR A 147 -15.99 4.50 15.79
CA THR A 147 -16.23 5.95 15.62
C THR A 147 -15.94 6.76 16.87
N ALA A 148 -16.05 6.15 18.06
CA ALA A 148 -15.67 6.79 19.31
C ALA A 148 -14.16 6.89 19.54
N PHE A 149 -13.39 5.97 18.95
CA PHE A 149 -11.92 6.01 18.96
C PHE A 149 -11.43 7.04 17.92
N LEU A 150 -12.09 7.09 16.75
CA LEU A 150 -11.87 8.10 15.70
C LEU A 150 -11.99 9.53 16.24
N GLY A 151 -13.02 9.83 17.05
CA GLY A 151 -13.26 11.19 17.56
C GLY A 151 -12.26 11.70 18.62
N LYS A 152 -11.60 10.82 19.37
CA LYS A 152 -10.56 11.20 20.36
C LYS A 152 -9.14 11.18 19.80
N LEU A 153 -8.96 10.59 18.61
CA LEU A 153 -7.65 10.40 18.01
C LEU A 153 -7.46 11.13 16.67
N THR A 154 -8.34 12.03 16.24
CA THR A 154 -8.09 12.77 14.99
C THR A 154 -6.97 13.82 15.10
N PRO A 155 -5.91 13.73 14.28
CA PRO A 155 -5.42 12.53 13.58
C PRO A 155 -4.10 12.06 14.20
N PHE A 156 -4.09 10.83 14.72
CA PHE A 156 -2.89 10.03 14.64
C PHE A 156 -2.64 9.82 13.15
N ASP A 157 -1.66 10.54 12.60
CA ASP A 157 -1.27 10.55 11.18
C ASP A 157 -0.26 9.42 10.90
N PRO A 158 -0.64 8.32 10.23
CA PRO A 158 0.27 7.26 9.83
C PRO A 158 0.86 7.51 8.42
N GLY A 159 0.78 8.76 7.92
CA GLY A 159 1.09 9.20 6.57
C GLY A 159 -0.17 9.21 5.69
N GLU A 160 -0.78 10.37 5.49
CA GLU A 160 -1.87 10.61 4.53
C GLU A 160 -1.74 9.72 3.29
N MET A 161 -2.53 8.64 3.23
CA MET A 161 -2.59 7.68 2.11
C MET A 161 -1.25 7.14 1.57
N ALA A 162 -0.16 7.14 2.37
CA ALA A 162 1.20 6.94 1.86
C ALA A 162 1.64 5.48 1.60
N SER A 163 0.72 4.53 1.52
CA SER A 163 0.99 3.20 0.97
C SER A 163 -0.08 2.71 -0.01
N ALA A 164 -1.09 3.53 -0.31
CA ALA A 164 -2.30 3.13 -1.02
C ALA A 164 -2.09 2.90 -2.52
N GLY A 165 -0.99 2.32 -2.99
CA GLY A 165 -0.90 1.99 -4.41
C GLY A 165 -0.84 3.20 -5.37
N LEU A 166 -0.63 4.41 -4.85
CA LEU A 166 -0.60 5.61 -5.67
C LEU A 166 0.78 5.71 -6.32
N HIS A 167 0.86 5.21 -7.55
CA HIS A 167 2.09 5.15 -8.34
C HIS A 167 2.14 6.34 -9.30
N SER A 168 3.15 7.17 -9.13
CA SER A 168 3.63 8.05 -10.18
C SER A 168 5.04 7.60 -10.57
N LEU A 169 5.49 8.05 -11.74
CA LEU A 169 6.91 7.98 -12.08
C LEU A 169 7.74 8.75 -11.06
N ASP A 170 8.87 8.16 -10.65
CA ASP A 170 9.82 8.84 -9.76
C ASP A 170 10.41 10.10 -10.41
N ARG A 171 10.56 10.06 -11.75
CA ARG A 171 11.00 11.20 -12.55
C ARG A 171 10.32 11.18 -13.90
N TYR A 172 9.81 12.35 -14.30
CA TYR A 172 9.27 12.56 -15.62
C TYR A 172 10.37 13.15 -16.51
N LEU A 173 10.73 12.41 -17.55
CA LEU A 173 11.77 12.79 -18.51
C LEU A 173 11.15 13.11 -19.88
N PRO A 174 11.74 14.06 -20.64
CA PRO A 174 11.34 14.33 -22.02
C PRO A 174 11.83 13.27 -23.02
N ILE A 175 12.23 12.10 -22.52
CA ILE A 175 12.70 10.93 -23.30
C ILE A 175 12.13 9.65 -22.67
N PRO A 176 11.85 8.59 -23.46
CA PRO A 176 11.29 7.34 -22.95
C PRO A 176 12.19 6.64 -21.94
N GLN A 177 11.61 6.13 -20.85
CA GLN A 177 12.32 5.32 -19.84
C GLN A 177 12.10 3.81 -20.03
N ILE A 178 11.43 3.45 -21.13
CA ILE A 178 11.08 2.09 -21.55
C ILE A 178 11.72 1.77 -22.91
N PRO A 179 11.95 0.48 -23.22
CA PRO A 179 12.40 0.07 -24.55
C PRO A 179 11.45 0.55 -25.66
N ARG A 180 11.97 0.79 -26.87
CA ARG A 180 11.13 1.25 -28.00
C ARG A 180 10.06 0.23 -28.37
N GLU A 181 10.35 -1.05 -28.19
CA GLU A 181 9.44 -2.16 -28.51
C GLU A 181 8.17 -2.11 -27.66
N ASP A 182 8.22 -1.45 -26.50
CA ASP A 182 7.09 -1.33 -25.60
C ASP A 182 6.02 -0.32 -26.10
N PHE A 183 6.36 0.66 -26.95
CA PHE A 183 5.38 1.69 -27.39
C PHE A 183 5.35 1.98 -28.89
N CYS A 184 6.37 1.56 -29.65
CA CYS A 184 6.45 1.69 -31.11
C CYS A 184 5.81 0.51 -31.86
N ASP A 185 5.22 -0.44 -31.16
CA ASP A 185 4.59 -1.64 -31.72
C ASP A 185 3.43 -1.28 -32.65
N ASP A 186 3.44 -1.78 -33.89
CA ASP A 186 2.42 -1.46 -34.90
C ASP A 186 2.34 0.04 -35.27
N LEU A 187 3.33 0.88 -34.89
CA LEU A 187 3.49 2.23 -35.44
C LEU A 187 4.34 2.18 -36.70
N GLY A 188 3.90 2.88 -37.74
CA GLY A 188 4.67 3.13 -38.97
C GLY A 188 5.01 4.61 -39.13
N LEU A 189 5.91 4.91 -40.06
CA LEU A 189 6.19 6.29 -40.46
C LEU A 189 4.97 6.87 -41.19
N GLU A 190 4.39 7.95 -40.67
CA GLU A 190 3.24 8.64 -41.25
C GLU A 190 3.59 10.08 -41.63
N ILE A 191 3.78 10.32 -42.92
CA ILE A 191 4.04 11.66 -43.48
C ILE A 191 2.73 12.39 -43.81
N LEU A 192 1.67 11.63 -44.10
CA LEU A 192 0.32 12.13 -44.35
C LEU A 192 -0.63 11.66 -43.24
N PRO A 193 -1.69 12.44 -42.94
CA PRO A 193 -2.03 13.73 -43.52
C PRO A 193 -1.06 14.84 -43.08
N ILE A 194 -1.00 15.94 -43.85
CA ILE A 194 -0.25 17.14 -43.45
C ILE A 194 -0.89 17.68 -42.17
N MET A 195 -0.11 17.69 -41.08
CA MET A 195 -0.60 18.07 -39.75
C MET A 195 -0.73 19.58 -39.57
N TYR A 196 0.14 20.37 -40.22
CA TYR A 196 0.13 21.82 -40.06
C TYR A 196 0.79 22.53 -41.25
N ILE A 197 0.45 23.80 -41.43
CA ILE A 197 1.18 24.72 -42.29
C ILE A 197 2.01 25.64 -41.38
N PRO A 198 3.36 25.60 -41.46
CA PRO A 198 4.22 26.40 -40.58
C PRO A 198 3.95 27.89 -40.75
N GLY A 199 4.01 28.63 -39.64
CA GLY A 199 4.25 30.06 -39.70
C GLY A 199 5.64 30.31 -40.27
N PHE A 200 5.80 31.36 -41.05
CA PHE A 200 7.09 31.70 -41.64
C PHE A 200 7.39 33.19 -41.62
N LYS A 201 8.67 33.51 -41.70
CA LYS A 201 9.13 34.86 -42.00
C LYS A 201 10.03 34.86 -43.22
N VAL A 202 10.08 35.99 -43.92
CA VAL A 202 10.92 36.18 -45.08
C VAL A 202 11.98 37.22 -44.74
N MET A 203 13.23 36.83 -44.97
CA MET A 203 14.41 37.68 -44.87
C MET A 203 14.91 37.95 -46.29
N VAL A 204 15.31 39.19 -46.58
CA VAL A 204 15.98 39.57 -47.82
C VAL A 204 17.30 40.22 -47.44
N GLN A 205 18.41 39.63 -47.88
CA GLN A 205 19.76 40.09 -47.51
C GLN A 205 19.96 40.22 -45.99
N GLY A 206 19.38 39.29 -45.20
CA GLY A 206 19.45 39.33 -43.74
C GLY A 206 18.51 40.34 -43.07
N TRP A 207 17.66 41.06 -43.81
CA TRP A 207 16.65 41.95 -43.26
C TRP A 207 15.26 41.33 -43.35
N GLU A 208 14.52 41.34 -42.24
CA GLU A 208 13.14 40.84 -42.25
C GLU A 208 12.23 41.78 -43.05
N VAL A 209 11.56 41.24 -44.06
CA VAL A 209 10.60 41.99 -44.90
C VAL A 209 9.15 41.58 -44.67
N PHE A 210 8.93 40.38 -44.11
CA PHE A 210 7.59 39.85 -43.87
C PHE A 210 7.60 38.80 -42.77
N ARG A 211 6.51 38.74 -42.00
CA ARG A 211 6.21 37.65 -41.06
C ARG A 211 4.74 37.28 -41.12
N THR A 212 4.44 36.00 -41.03
CA THR A 212 3.06 35.53 -40.86
C THR A 212 2.52 35.88 -39.48
N PRO A 213 1.21 36.15 -39.34
CA PRO A 213 0.59 36.35 -38.03
C PRO A 213 0.84 35.16 -37.09
N GLY A 214 1.25 35.44 -35.84
CA GLY A 214 1.49 34.40 -34.84
C GLY A 214 2.87 33.71 -34.91
N TYR A 215 3.72 34.03 -35.89
CA TYR A 215 5.12 33.56 -35.90
C TYR A 215 5.92 34.10 -34.70
N PRO A 216 6.81 33.31 -34.06
CA PRO A 216 7.09 31.89 -34.32
C PRO A 216 6.18 30.92 -33.54
N SER A 217 5.25 31.43 -32.73
CA SER A 217 4.52 30.66 -31.71
C SER A 217 3.37 29.80 -32.25
N LYS A 218 2.73 30.18 -33.37
CA LYS A 218 1.56 29.49 -33.92
C LYS A 218 1.74 29.19 -35.41
N PRO A 219 1.29 28.01 -35.88
CA PRO A 219 1.23 27.73 -37.30
C PRO A 219 0.14 28.56 -37.98
N LEU A 220 0.21 28.69 -39.31
CA LEU A 220 -0.84 29.31 -40.11
C LEU A 220 -2.13 28.49 -40.08
N TRP A 221 -2.00 27.17 -40.02
CA TRP A 221 -3.11 26.23 -39.96
C TRP A 221 -2.66 24.93 -39.28
N PHE A 222 -3.57 24.26 -38.58
CA PHE A 222 -3.35 22.98 -37.92
C PHE A 222 -4.55 22.05 -38.14
N ASN A 223 -4.27 20.78 -38.44
CA ASN A 223 -5.27 19.75 -38.65
C ASN A 223 -5.72 19.14 -37.33
N TRP A 224 -6.70 19.79 -36.69
CA TRP A 224 -7.25 19.34 -35.42
C TRP A 224 -7.90 17.95 -35.49
N ASP A 225 -8.61 17.66 -36.57
CA ASP A 225 -9.31 16.38 -36.74
C ASP A 225 -8.33 15.21 -36.87
N ALA A 226 -7.24 15.38 -37.64
CA ALA A 226 -6.21 14.35 -37.74
C ALA A 226 -5.44 14.17 -36.43
N ALA A 227 -5.18 15.26 -35.69
CA ALA A 227 -4.52 15.19 -34.39
C ALA A 227 -5.38 14.41 -33.38
N ASP A 228 -6.67 14.73 -33.31
CA ASP A 228 -7.64 14.03 -32.46
C ASP A 228 -7.77 12.55 -32.85
N ALA A 229 -7.86 12.24 -34.15
CA ALA A 229 -7.92 10.86 -34.64
C ALA A 229 -6.68 10.04 -34.24
N ARG A 230 -5.47 10.61 -34.39
CA ARG A 230 -4.22 9.97 -33.98
C ARG A 230 -4.16 9.71 -32.48
N VAL A 231 -4.55 10.70 -31.67
CA VAL A 231 -4.59 10.57 -30.22
C VAL A 231 -5.58 9.47 -29.81
N LYS A 232 -6.80 9.49 -30.36
CA LYS A 232 -7.83 8.46 -30.07
C LYS A 232 -7.40 7.06 -30.46
N ALA A 233 -6.85 6.87 -31.66
CA ALA A 233 -6.36 5.56 -32.11
C ALA A 233 -5.21 5.04 -31.23
N ALA A 234 -4.29 5.92 -30.83
CA ALA A 234 -3.20 5.57 -29.93
C ALA A 234 -3.70 5.21 -28.52
N MET A 235 -4.72 5.91 -28.01
CA MET A 235 -5.37 5.59 -26.74
C MET A 235 -6.11 4.25 -26.80
N GLU A 236 -6.85 3.99 -27.88
CA GLU A 236 -7.54 2.73 -28.10
C GLU A 236 -6.56 1.54 -28.14
N HIS A 237 -5.43 1.70 -28.82
CA HIS A 237 -4.35 0.70 -28.84
C HIS A 237 -3.80 0.42 -27.44
N ALA A 238 -3.49 1.48 -26.67
CA ALA A 238 -3.00 1.33 -25.31
C ALA A 238 -4.01 0.60 -24.41
N TRP A 239 -5.31 0.86 -24.61
CA TRP A 239 -6.39 0.19 -23.91
C TRP A 239 -6.52 -1.29 -24.28
N GLN A 240 -6.48 -1.61 -25.57
CA GLN A 240 -6.68 -2.97 -26.07
C GLN A 240 -5.45 -3.88 -25.82
N LYS A 241 -4.24 -3.31 -25.76
CA LYS A 241 -3.00 -4.07 -25.66
C LYS A 241 -2.28 -3.90 -24.32
N TYR A 242 -1.96 -2.67 -23.94
CA TYR A 242 -1.09 -2.43 -22.78
C TYR A 242 -1.82 -2.65 -21.45
N TYR A 243 -3.11 -2.33 -21.37
CA TYR A 243 -3.87 -2.52 -20.13
C TYR A 243 -4.06 -4.01 -19.76
N PRO A 244 -4.47 -4.91 -20.69
CA PRO A 244 -4.46 -6.34 -20.43
C PRO A 244 -3.08 -6.91 -20.08
N GLU A 245 -2.02 -6.41 -20.73
CA GLU A 245 -0.65 -6.79 -20.41
C GLU A 245 -0.24 -6.36 -18.99
N TYR A 246 -0.64 -5.17 -18.55
CA TYR A 246 -0.46 -4.68 -17.18
C TYR A 246 -1.15 -5.60 -16.16
N LEU A 247 -2.42 -5.95 -16.37
CA LEU A 247 -3.15 -6.85 -15.47
C LEU A 247 -2.50 -8.24 -15.40
N ARG A 248 -1.99 -8.75 -16.53
CA ARG A 248 -1.25 -10.01 -16.58
C ARG A 248 0.08 -9.93 -15.80
N GLU A 249 0.82 -8.84 -15.96
CA GLU A 249 2.09 -8.60 -15.24
C GLU A 249 1.84 -8.50 -13.73
N VAL A 250 0.79 -7.78 -13.30
CA VAL A 250 0.35 -7.74 -11.89
C VAL A 250 0.03 -9.14 -11.37
N ALA A 251 -0.76 -9.92 -12.11
CA ALA A 251 -1.13 -11.27 -11.69
C ALA A 251 0.11 -12.16 -11.54
N GLU A 252 1.07 -12.09 -12.47
CA GLU A 252 2.33 -12.81 -12.36
C GLU A 252 3.12 -12.38 -11.11
N ILE A 253 3.25 -11.07 -10.86
CA ILE A 253 3.96 -10.52 -9.70
C ILE A 253 3.36 -11.03 -8.38
N LEU A 254 2.02 -11.08 -8.28
CA LEU A 254 1.30 -11.48 -7.07
C LEU A 254 1.20 -12.99 -6.85
N LEU A 255 1.24 -13.78 -7.91
CA LEU A 255 1.02 -15.23 -7.81
C LEU A 255 2.32 -16.04 -7.82
N LYS A 256 3.43 -15.43 -8.23
CA LYS A 256 4.72 -16.11 -8.32
C LYS A 256 5.42 -16.15 -6.96
N PRO A 257 5.64 -17.33 -6.36
CA PRO A 257 6.41 -17.44 -5.13
C PRO A 257 7.87 -17.02 -5.37
N ARG A 258 8.51 -16.53 -4.32
CA ARG A 258 9.93 -16.14 -4.33
C ARG A 258 10.66 -16.83 -3.17
N PRO A 259 11.79 -17.51 -3.41
CA PRO A 259 12.27 -17.97 -4.71
C PRO A 259 11.26 -18.91 -5.38
N SER A 260 11.24 -18.91 -6.71
CA SER A 260 10.28 -19.71 -7.49
C SER A 260 10.67 -21.18 -7.59
N ASP A 261 11.92 -21.52 -7.31
CA ASP A 261 12.44 -22.88 -7.34
C ASP A 261 12.66 -23.45 -5.91
N PRO A 262 12.24 -24.70 -5.64
CA PRO A 262 12.41 -25.33 -4.33
C PRO A 262 13.86 -25.46 -3.85
N GLY A 263 14.82 -25.60 -4.78
CA GLY A 263 16.24 -25.73 -4.46
C GLY A 263 16.82 -24.46 -3.83
N SER A 264 16.55 -23.30 -4.45
CA SER A 264 16.94 -21.99 -3.93
C SER A 264 16.22 -21.63 -2.64
N PHE A 265 14.97 -22.10 -2.47
CA PHE A 265 14.27 -21.97 -1.19
C PHE A 265 15.06 -22.66 -0.08
N LEU A 266 15.38 -23.94 -0.24
CA LEU A 266 16.13 -24.72 0.76
C LEU A 266 17.53 -24.15 1.02
N SER A 267 18.24 -23.68 -0.01
CA SER A 267 19.55 -23.03 0.18
C SER A 267 19.44 -21.72 0.96
N ASN A 268 18.36 -20.95 0.75
CA ASN A 268 18.13 -19.70 1.48
C ASN A 268 17.79 -19.91 2.96
N LEU A 269 17.35 -21.10 3.35
CA LEU A 269 17.01 -21.39 4.75
C LEU A 269 18.25 -21.61 5.63
N GLY A 270 19.39 -22.00 5.05
CA GLY A 270 20.65 -22.16 5.78
C GLY A 270 20.54 -23.03 7.05
N ILE A 271 19.69 -24.06 7.03
CA ILE A 271 19.29 -24.84 8.22
C ILE A 271 20.46 -25.69 8.70
N THR A 272 21.28 -25.13 9.60
CA THR A 272 22.31 -25.88 10.33
C THR A 272 22.25 -25.66 11.85
N ASP A 273 21.70 -24.53 12.34
CA ASP A 273 21.55 -24.21 13.79
C ASP A 273 20.53 -23.05 14.04
N PHE A 274 19.94 -22.96 15.25
CA PHE A 274 19.06 -21.87 15.72
C PHE A 274 19.69 -20.48 15.58
N ALA A 275 20.97 -20.34 15.94
CA ALA A 275 21.71 -19.09 15.84
C ALA A 275 21.90 -18.63 14.38
N ASN A 276 21.78 -19.57 13.43
CA ASN A 276 21.94 -19.35 12.01
C ASN A 276 20.60 -19.22 11.26
N LEU A 277 19.44 -19.47 11.89
CA LEU A 277 18.13 -19.16 11.31
C LEU A 277 18.03 -17.65 11.12
N GLY A 278 17.89 -17.22 9.87
CA GLY A 278 17.88 -15.80 9.50
C GLY A 278 16.51 -15.22 9.27
N ALA A 279 16.50 -14.13 8.52
CA ALA A 279 15.34 -13.63 7.82
C ALA A 279 15.39 -14.15 6.37
N PRO A 280 15.11 -15.44 6.10
CA PRO A 280 15.13 -15.94 4.73
C PRO A 280 14.12 -15.15 3.92
N LYS A 281 14.57 -14.70 2.74
CA LYS A 281 13.78 -13.87 1.85
C LYS A 281 12.82 -14.75 1.06
N VAL A 282 11.58 -14.79 1.52
CA VAL A 282 10.56 -15.69 0.96
C VAL A 282 9.24 -14.96 0.81
N TYR A 283 8.61 -15.13 -0.34
CA TYR A 283 7.25 -14.73 -0.62
C TYR A 283 6.43 -15.96 -1.02
N LEU A 284 5.43 -16.30 -0.20
CA LEU A 284 4.55 -17.46 -0.38
C LEU A 284 3.11 -16.94 -0.51
N PRO A 285 2.69 -16.55 -1.72
CA PRO A 285 1.36 -16.01 -1.91
C PRO A 285 0.31 -17.12 -1.78
N ILE A 286 -0.81 -16.80 -1.13
CA ILE A 286 -2.04 -17.58 -1.26
C ILE A 286 -3.08 -16.70 -1.95
N PRO A 287 -3.56 -17.08 -3.15
CA PRO A 287 -4.63 -16.33 -3.79
C PRO A 287 -5.91 -16.47 -2.96
N TRP A 288 -6.60 -15.37 -2.70
CA TRP A 288 -7.97 -15.41 -2.16
C TRP A 288 -8.94 -15.27 -3.34
N GLN A 289 -9.97 -16.13 -3.40
CA GLN A 289 -10.92 -16.22 -4.52
C GLN A 289 -11.77 -14.96 -4.73
N GLY A 290 -11.69 -13.99 -3.80
CA GLY A 290 -12.21 -12.65 -4.01
C GLY A 290 -11.36 -11.91 -5.02
N HIS A 291 -11.53 -12.25 -6.30
CA HIS A 291 -10.86 -11.64 -7.43
C HIS A 291 -10.71 -10.13 -7.21
N LEU A 292 -9.50 -9.64 -7.46
CA LEU A 292 -9.07 -8.43 -8.18
C LEU A 292 -10.14 -7.52 -8.86
N LEU A 293 -11.39 -7.45 -8.40
CA LEU A 293 -12.56 -6.74 -8.95
C LEU A 293 -13.54 -6.35 -7.81
N ASN A 294 -13.11 -5.57 -6.80
CA ASN A 294 -13.91 -5.00 -5.67
C ASN A 294 -13.85 -5.66 -4.26
N GLY A 295 -12.86 -6.50 -3.95
CA GLY A 295 -12.87 -7.27 -2.69
C GLY A 295 -11.70 -7.15 -1.73
N GLY A 296 -10.51 -6.79 -2.24
CA GLY A 296 -9.25 -6.93 -1.52
C GLY A 296 -8.80 -8.38 -1.37
N ALA A 297 -7.54 -8.66 -1.74
CA ALA A 297 -6.91 -9.95 -1.52
C ALA A 297 -5.79 -9.80 -0.48
N VAL A 298 -5.84 -10.61 0.58
CA VAL A 298 -4.65 -10.86 1.39
C VAL A 298 -3.73 -11.75 0.58
N VAL A 299 -2.50 -11.29 0.42
CA VAL A 299 -1.52 -12.00 -0.38
C VAL A 299 -0.66 -12.88 0.53
N ALA A 300 -0.19 -12.31 1.64
CA ALA A 300 0.60 -13.03 2.62
C ALA A 300 0.66 -12.31 3.98
N PRO A 301 0.68 -13.05 5.09
CA PRO A 301 1.15 -12.51 6.36
C PRO A 301 2.67 -12.36 6.38
N VAL A 302 3.18 -11.43 7.19
CA VAL A 302 4.54 -10.89 7.03
C VAL A 302 5.33 -10.93 8.34
N TYR A 303 6.56 -11.45 8.31
CA TYR A 303 7.55 -11.31 9.41
C TYR A 303 8.75 -10.47 8.99
N THR A 304 9.38 -9.80 9.95
CA THR A 304 10.72 -9.22 9.75
C THR A 304 11.80 -10.28 9.89
N GLU A 305 11.74 -11.06 10.97
CA GLU A 305 12.71 -12.10 11.32
C GLU A 305 12.00 -13.33 11.89
N MET A 306 12.48 -14.53 11.56
CA MET A 306 11.96 -15.76 12.16
C MET A 306 12.39 -15.89 13.61
N VAL A 307 13.69 -15.73 13.83
CA VAL A 307 14.33 -15.71 15.14
C VAL A 307 15.19 -14.46 15.15
N PRO A 308 15.04 -13.58 16.15
CA PRO A 308 15.93 -12.45 16.26
C PRO A 308 17.37 -12.92 16.40
N ARG A 309 18.33 -12.17 15.87
CA ARG A 309 19.77 -12.50 16.02
C ARG A 309 20.52 -11.53 16.92
N ASP A 310 19.97 -10.34 17.07
CA ASP A 310 20.57 -9.25 17.84
C ASP A 310 19.68 -8.88 19.05
N PRO A 311 20.18 -9.02 20.29
CA PRO A 311 19.49 -8.54 21.48
C PRO A 311 19.09 -7.06 21.42
N GLN A 312 19.92 -6.21 20.80
CA GLN A 312 19.63 -4.78 20.70
C GLN A 312 18.51 -4.53 19.69
N GLY A 313 18.54 -5.16 18.52
CA GLY A 313 17.43 -5.10 17.55
C GLY A 313 16.08 -5.55 18.12
N VAL A 314 16.04 -6.56 19.00
CA VAL A 314 14.81 -6.96 19.72
C VAL A 314 14.31 -5.83 20.61
N TRP A 315 15.22 -5.19 21.36
CA TRP A 315 14.87 -4.07 22.22
C TRP A 315 14.41 -2.87 21.41
N ASP A 316 15.09 -2.51 20.34
CA ASP A 316 14.73 -1.38 19.48
C ASP A 316 13.34 -1.58 18.87
N GLY A 317 13.00 -2.81 18.47
CA GLY A 317 11.67 -3.19 18.04
C GLY A 317 10.61 -3.02 19.15
N LEU A 318 10.89 -3.50 20.36
CA LEU A 318 10.00 -3.30 21.51
C LEU A 318 9.85 -1.83 21.90
N GLN A 319 10.90 -1.04 21.78
CA GLN A 319 10.89 0.38 22.04
C GLN A 319 10.04 1.11 21.00
N ALA A 320 10.10 0.73 19.72
CA ALA A 320 9.21 1.28 18.70
C ALA A 320 7.72 0.96 18.95
N LEU A 321 7.42 -0.26 19.45
CA LEU A 321 6.08 -0.62 19.92
C LEU A 321 5.68 0.24 21.12
N TRP A 322 6.58 0.40 22.09
CA TRP A 322 6.37 1.24 23.26
C TRP A 322 6.10 2.69 22.90
N ASP A 323 6.86 3.29 21.99
CA ASP A 323 6.70 4.70 21.60
C ASP A 323 5.37 4.94 20.87
N THR A 324 4.93 3.98 20.05
CA THR A 324 3.60 3.98 19.45
C THR A 324 2.52 3.95 20.52
N TYR A 325 2.72 3.12 21.53
CA TYR A 325 1.77 2.92 22.61
C TYR A 325 1.75 4.07 23.62
N LYS A 326 2.90 4.66 23.92
CA LYS A 326 3.05 5.82 24.81
C LYS A 326 2.26 7.01 24.28
N ARG A 327 2.25 7.23 22.97
CA ARG A 327 1.39 8.25 22.34
C ARG A 327 -0.10 8.03 22.59
N LEU A 328 -0.54 6.78 22.73
CA LEU A 328 -1.92 6.45 23.10
C LEU A 328 -2.15 6.67 24.61
N ILE A 329 -1.19 6.28 25.46
CA ILE A 329 -1.22 6.54 26.91
C ILE A 329 -1.29 8.04 27.21
N ASP A 330 -0.49 8.86 26.52
CA ASP A 330 -0.44 10.31 26.70
C ASP A 330 -1.77 10.98 26.28
N LYS A 331 -2.52 10.36 25.37
CA LYS A 331 -3.86 10.78 24.93
C LYS A 331 -5.00 10.11 25.71
N ALA A 332 -4.70 9.18 26.61
CA ALA A 332 -5.71 8.50 27.42
C ALA A 332 -6.43 9.48 28.34
N GLY A 333 -7.75 9.30 28.48
CA GLY A 333 -8.61 10.25 29.19
C GLY A 333 -8.53 10.13 30.72
N THR A 334 -8.14 8.97 31.25
CA THR A 334 -8.11 8.71 32.71
C THR A 334 -6.84 7.96 33.14
N ASP A 335 -6.44 8.13 34.40
CA ASP A 335 -5.29 7.39 34.96
C ASP A 335 -5.54 5.88 35.04
N LEU A 336 -6.80 5.47 35.20
CA LEU A 336 -7.17 4.06 35.15
C LEU A 336 -6.89 3.45 33.76
N GLU A 337 -7.26 4.15 32.69
CA GLU A 337 -6.97 3.76 31.32
C GLU A 337 -5.46 3.65 31.07
N LYS A 338 -4.67 4.58 31.61
CA LYS A 338 -3.20 4.48 31.55
C LYS A 338 -2.72 3.21 32.25
N VAL A 339 -3.24 2.86 33.42
CA VAL A 339 -2.85 1.60 34.11
C VAL A 339 -3.18 0.37 33.27
N TYR A 340 -4.38 0.29 32.68
CA TYR A 340 -4.71 -0.81 31.75
C TYR A 340 -3.63 -0.93 30.68
N LEU A 341 -3.29 0.20 30.07
CA LEU A 341 -2.34 0.21 28.98
C LEU A 341 -0.96 -0.27 29.45
N TYR A 342 -0.40 0.30 30.52
CA TYR A 342 0.90 -0.09 31.09
C TYR A 342 0.95 -1.57 31.48
N VAL A 343 -0.09 -2.07 32.15
CA VAL A 343 -0.15 -3.45 32.63
C VAL A 343 -0.19 -4.44 31.47
N GLN A 344 -1.02 -4.20 30.45
CA GLN A 344 -1.14 -5.14 29.33
C GLN A 344 0.12 -5.16 28.45
N PHE A 345 0.74 -3.99 28.24
CA PHE A 345 2.02 -3.93 27.54
C PHE A 345 3.11 -4.70 28.30
N TYR A 346 3.23 -4.47 29.61
CA TYR A 346 4.22 -5.17 30.44
C TYR A 346 4.00 -6.68 30.46
N ARG A 347 2.76 -7.13 30.61
CA ARG A 347 2.43 -8.57 30.60
C ARG A 347 2.78 -9.23 29.27
N SER A 348 2.49 -8.57 28.15
CA SER A 348 2.83 -9.06 26.80
C SER A 348 4.35 -9.13 26.61
N ALA A 349 5.06 -8.04 26.93
CA ALA A 349 6.52 -8.00 26.85
C ALA A 349 7.21 -8.98 27.84
N ARG A 350 6.54 -9.30 28.96
CA ARG A 350 6.98 -10.34 29.90
C ARG A 350 6.90 -11.73 29.33
N THR A 351 5.85 -12.04 28.56
CA THR A 351 5.77 -13.31 27.83
C THR A 351 6.96 -13.45 26.88
N LEU A 352 7.36 -12.36 26.23
CA LEU A 352 8.50 -12.33 25.31
C LEU A 352 9.81 -12.69 26.00
N TYR A 353 10.25 -11.97 27.04
CA TYR A 353 11.57 -12.26 27.64
C TYR A 353 11.62 -13.58 28.43
N ASN A 354 10.47 -14.17 28.80
CA ASN A 354 10.40 -15.53 29.36
C ASN A 354 10.17 -16.60 28.28
N SER A 355 10.04 -16.21 27.01
CA SER A 355 9.77 -17.13 25.92
C SER A 355 10.98 -18.03 25.66
N LYS A 356 10.67 -19.30 25.41
CA LYS A 356 11.66 -20.30 24.99
C LYS A 356 12.29 -19.98 23.64
N ALA A 357 11.67 -19.09 22.86
CA ALA A 357 12.15 -18.60 21.57
C ALA A 357 13.57 -18.01 21.65
N PHE A 358 13.98 -17.51 22.82
CA PHE A 358 15.29 -16.89 23.04
C PHE A 358 16.34 -17.81 23.66
N TYR A 359 16.03 -19.09 23.92
CA TYR A 359 17.00 -20.00 24.59
C TYR A 359 18.30 -20.21 23.80
N GLY A 360 18.37 -19.83 22.52
CA GLY A 360 19.59 -19.84 21.71
C GLY A 360 20.40 -18.54 21.69
N ILE A 361 19.95 -17.45 22.33
CA ILE A 361 20.60 -16.13 22.28
C ILE A 361 20.91 -15.63 23.70
N PRO A 362 22.17 -15.75 24.14
CA PRO A 362 22.56 -15.34 25.48
C PRO A 362 22.28 -13.85 25.73
N GLY A 363 21.66 -13.52 26.87
CA GLY A 363 21.52 -12.15 27.36
C GLY A 363 20.33 -11.33 26.82
N VAL A 364 19.56 -11.82 25.84
CA VAL A 364 18.35 -11.11 25.33
C VAL A 364 17.32 -10.91 26.42
N GLY A 365 16.98 -11.99 27.14
CA GLY A 365 15.95 -11.94 28.18
C GLY A 365 16.30 -10.94 29.29
N ASP A 366 17.58 -10.90 29.71
CA ASP A 366 18.05 -9.99 30.75
C ASP A 366 18.08 -8.53 30.29
N LEU A 367 18.54 -8.27 29.05
CA LEU A 367 18.54 -6.94 28.46
C LEU A 367 17.10 -6.40 28.33
N VAL A 368 16.22 -7.18 27.70
CA VAL A 368 14.81 -6.81 27.51
C VAL A 368 14.13 -6.58 28.86
N LYS A 369 14.33 -7.49 29.82
CA LYS A 369 13.77 -7.35 31.17
C LYS A 369 14.25 -6.08 31.87
N LYS A 370 15.56 -5.83 31.88
CA LYS A 370 16.15 -4.65 32.54
C LYS A 370 15.60 -3.35 31.95
N ASN A 371 15.58 -3.23 30.64
CA ASN A 371 15.14 -2.01 29.98
C ASN A 371 13.62 -1.82 30.09
N LEU A 372 12.83 -2.90 29.97
CA LEU A 372 11.37 -2.85 30.16
C LEU A 372 10.98 -2.43 31.57
N VAL A 373 11.65 -2.96 32.59
CA VAL A 373 11.46 -2.55 33.99
C VAL A 373 11.73 -1.05 34.13
N SER A 374 12.82 -0.55 33.57
CA SER A 374 13.15 0.88 33.61
C SER A 374 12.10 1.77 32.92
N LEU A 375 11.41 1.28 31.89
CA LEU A 375 10.37 2.04 31.19
C LEU A 375 9.04 2.08 31.95
N VAL A 376 8.62 0.95 32.53
CA VAL A 376 7.25 0.78 33.03
C VAL A 376 7.14 0.98 34.54
N GLU A 377 8.20 0.68 35.31
CA GLU A 377 8.10 0.58 36.77
C GLU A 377 7.67 1.89 37.45
N ALA A 378 8.38 2.99 37.18
CA ALA A 378 8.10 4.26 37.85
C ALA A 378 6.69 4.81 37.51
N PRO A 379 6.26 4.87 36.23
CA PRO A 379 4.91 5.31 35.88
C PRO A 379 3.82 4.41 36.48
N LEU A 380 3.98 3.08 36.37
CA LEU A 380 2.96 2.15 36.85
C LEU A 380 2.78 2.24 38.37
N ARG A 381 3.88 2.29 39.13
CA ARG A 381 3.82 2.45 40.59
C ARG A 381 3.12 3.75 41.00
N SER A 382 3.47 4.86 40.36
CA SER A 382 2.82 6.15 40.60
C SER A 382 1.30 6.08 40.39
N LEU A 383 0.86 5.48 39.28
CA LEU A 383 -0.56 5.33 38.97
C LEU A 383 -1.28 4.38 39.95
N THR A 384 -0.68 3.25 40.30
CA THR A 384 -1.29 2.29 41.25
C THR A 384 -1.47 2.87 42.65
N GLN A 385 -0.59 3.77 43.10
CA GLN A 385 -0.73 4.47 44.38
C GLN A 385 -1.85 5.53 44.36
N GLY A 386 -2.12 6.12 43.19
CA GLY A 386 -3.16 7.13 43.01
C GLY A 386 -4.59 6.56 42.99
N ILE A 387 -4.77 5.30 42.56
CA ILE A 387 -6.09 4.72 42.30
C ILE A 387 -6.55 3.82 43.48
N PRO A 388 -7.72 4.09 44.09
CA PRO A 388 -8.18 3.36 45.29
C PRO A 388 -8.17 1.83 45.19
N VAL A 389 -8.69 1.25 44.10
CA VAL A 389 -8.72 -0.21 43.90
C VAL A 389 -7.33 -0.84 43.68
N LEU A 390 -6.32 -0.02 43.38
CA LEU A 390 -4.96 -0.46 43.07
C LEU A 390 -3.94 -0.18 44.18
N LYS A 391 -4.30 0.59 45.22
CA LYS A 391 -3.40 0.97 46.32
C LYS A 391 -2.75 -0.20 47.06
N GLY A 392 -3.42 -1.36 47.07
CA GLY A 392 -2.89 -2.59 47.68
C GLY A 392 -1.83 -3.30 46.84
N CYS A 393 -1.66 -2.94 45.56
CA CYS A 393 -0.72 -3.59 44.66
C CYS A 393 0.71 -3.12 44.94
N THR A 394 1.45 -3.93 45.70
CA THR A 394 2.83 -3.65 46.14
C THR A 394 3.75 -4.83 45.84
N GLY A 395 5.06 -4.66 46.09
CA GLY A 395 6.06 -5.70 45.84
C GLY A 395 6.82 -5.52 44.54
N SER A 396 7.32 -6.61 43.95
CA SER A 396 8.03 -6.60 42.67
C SER A 396 7.13 -6.11 41.52
N LEU A 397 7.71 -5.62 40.42
CA LEU A 397 6.91 -5.16 39.27
C LEU A 397 5.96 -6.26 38.75
N ASP A 398 6.39 -7.52 38.80
CA ASP A 398 5.57 -8.69 38.48
C ASP A 398 4.35 -8.83 39.39
N GLN A 399 4.52 -8.61 40.70
CA GLN A 399 3.44 -8.66 41.68
C GLN A 399 2.49 -7.49 41.49
N VAL A 400 3.02 -6.29 41.24
CA VAL A 400 2.21 -5.09 40.96
C VAL A 400 1.38 -5.29 39.70
N ALA A 401 1.97 -5.74 38.59
CA ALA A 401 1.26 -5.97 37.34
C ALA A 401 0.20 -7.09 37.45
N GLY A 402 0.50 -8.18 38.16
CA GLY A 402 -0.45 -9.27 38.41
C GLY A 402 -1.64 -8.84 39.28
N CYS A 403 -1.36 -8.12 40.37
CA CYS A 403 -2.38 -7.54 41.23
C CYS A 403 -3.24 -6.53 40.48
N ALA A 404 -2.60 -5.60 39.75
CA ALA A 404 -3.30 -4.59 38.97
C ALA A 404 -4.20 -5.23 37.91
N SER A 405 -3.72 -6.25 37.18
CA SER A 405 -4.56 -6.97 36.22
C SER A 405 -5.80 -7.60 36.86
N SER A 406 -5.66 -8.20 38.03
CA SER A 406 -6.80 -8.83 38.74
C SER A 406 -7.80 -7.78 39.22
N ALA A 407 -7.31 -6.66 39.74
CA ALA A 407 -8.12 -5.53 40.17
C ALA A 407 -8.87 -4.86 39.00
N LEU A 408 -8.22 -4.72 37.84
CA LEU A 408 -8.84 -4.22 36.62
C LEU A 408 -9.96 -5.14 36.12
N MET A 409 -9.78 -6.47 36.16
CA MET A 409 -10.86 -7.42 35.83
C MET A 409 -12.10 -7.27 36.75
N LEU A 410 -11.89 -6.91 38.03
CA LEU A 410 -13.01 -6.64 38.94
C LEU A 410 -13.75 -5.35 38.55
N VAL A 411 -13.01 -4.28 38.21
CA VAL A 411 -13.59 -3.03 37.71
C VAL A 411 -14.43 -3.29 36.45
N ASP A 412 -13.90 -4.09 35.52
CA ASP A 412 -14.60 -4.50 34.30
C ASP A 412 -15.92 -5.22 34.57
N GLY A 413 -15.93 -6.14 35.55
CA GLY A 413 -17.14 -6.84 35.96
C GLY A 413 -18.19 -5.89 36.53
N VAL A 414 -17.77 -4.91 37.34
CA VAL A 414 -18.68 -3.92 37.95
C VAL A 414 -19.24 -2.95 36.90
N VAL A 415 -18.45 -2.52 35.93
CA VAL A 415 -18.91 -1.70 34.79
C VAL A 415 -19.97 -2.45 33.97
N LYS A 416 -19.74 -3.73 33.66
CA LYS A 416 -20.70 -4.56 32.91
C LYS A 416 -22.02 -4.76 33.64
N LEU A 417 -22.00 -4.77 34.97
CA LEU A 417 -23.18 -4.90 35.83
C LEU A 417 -23.85 -3.55 36.17
N LYS A 418 -23.39 -2.43 35.58
CA LYS A 418 -23.85 -1.06 35.90
C LYS A 418 -23.77 -0.73 37.41
N GLY A 419 -22.75 -1.25 38.10
CA GLY A 419 -22.51 -0.99 39.52
C GLY A 419 -21.89 0.38 39.81
N GLU A 420 -21.62 0.69 41.09
CA GLU A 420 -21.01 1.95 41.53
C GLU A 420 -19.50 2.01 41.25
N VAL A 421 -19.13 2.33 40.00
CA VAL A 421 -17.73 2.36 39.55
C VAL A 421 -16.93 3.49 40.22
N ASP A 422 -17.57 4.63 40.52
CA ASP A 422 -16.94 5.82 41.11
C ASP A 422 -16.22 5.55 42.45
N LYS A 423 -16.72 4.59 43.23
CA LYS A 423 -16.12 4.20 44.53
C LYS A 423 -14.85 3.37 44.36
N LEU A 424 -14.72 2.63 43.25
CA LEU A 424 -13.56 1.80 42.94
C LEU A 424 -12.44 2.60 42.27
N THR A 425 -12.83 3.55 41.42
CA THR A 425 -11.91 4.31 40.56
C THR A 425 -11.55 5.69 41.13
N GLY A 426 -12.33 6.21 42.08
CA GLY A 426 -12.14 7.54 42.68
C GLY A 426 -12.72 8.70 41.85
N GLY A 427 -13.54 8.41 40.83
CA GLY A 427 -14.21 9.42 39.99
C GLY A 427 -15.10 8.78 38.91
N LYS A 428 -15.95 9.59 38.25
CA LYS A 428 -16.85 9.12 37.18
C LYS A 428 -16.05 8.59 35.99
N PRO A 429 -16.17 7.30 35.61
CA PRO A 429 -15.63 6.82 34.34
C PRO A 429 -16.34 7.54 33.19
N GLN A 430 -15.63 7.86 32.10
CA GLN A 430 -16.29 8.32 30.88
C GLN A 430 -17.27 7.23 30.40
N ASP A 431 -18.46 7.63 29.93
CA ASP A 431 -19.39 6.73 29.26
C ASP A 431 -18.70 6.12 28.02
N GLU A 432 -18.17 4.91 28.16
CA GLU A 432 -17.49 4.21 27.08
C GLU A 432 -18.53 3.59 26.12
N PRO A 433 -18.34 3.70 24.81
CA PRO A 433 -19.28 3.19 23.82
C PRO A 433 -19.47 1.68 23.91
N ILE A 434 -20.72 1.27 23.70
CA ILE A 434 -21.23 -0.09 23.80
C ILE A 434 -20.82 -0.89 22.55
N LYS A 435 -19.54 -1.24 22.43
CA LYS A 435 -19.12 -2.52 21.80
C LYS A 435 -18.72 -3.58 22.84
N ALA A 436 -18.84 -3.22 24.13
CA ALA A 436 -18.47 -3.96 25.33
C ALA A 436 -19.23 -5.27 25.63
N TYR A 437 -19.98 -5.85 24.68
CA TYR A 437 -20.68 -7.11 24.94
C TYR A 437 -19.79 -8.36 24.85
N ARG A 438 -18.52 -8.26 24.43
CA ARG A 438 -17.64 -9.43 24.28
C ARG A 438 -16.31 -9.36 25.03
N GLU A 439 -15.77 -8.18 25.32
CA GLU A 439 -14.47 -8.04 26.00
C GLU A 439 -14.51 -6.98 27.10
N SER A 440 -13.50 -6.96 27.96
CA SER A 440 -13.49 -6.15 29.18
C SER A 440 -13.19 -4.66 28.88
N PRO A 441 -13.83 -3.69 29.57
CA PRO A 441 -13.57 -2.24 29.41
C PRO A 441 -12.10 -1.85 29.64
N GLY A 442 -11.29 -1.88 28.59
CA GLY A 442 -9.85 -1.57 28.63
C GLY A 442 -9.00 -2.56 27.84
N LEU A 443 -9.38 -3.85 27.84
CA LEU A 443 -8.77 -4.87 26.98
C LEU A 443 -9.01 -4.55 25.51
N TRP A 444 -10.23 -4.13 25.16
CA TRP A 444 -10.59 -3.81 23.79
C TRP A 444 -9.77 -2.64 23.20
N LYS A 445 -9.38 -1.65 24.02
CA LYS A 445 -8.53 -0.53 23.58
C LYS A 445 -7.09 -0.95 23.32
N PHE A 446 -6.57 -1.87 24.15
CA PHE A 446 -5.27 -2.49 23.93
C PHE A 446 -5.27 -3.30 22.63
N GLU A 447 -6.31 -4.10 22.41
CA GLU A 447 -6.46 -4.88 21.18
C GLU A 447 -6.60 -3.99 19.93
N GLU A 448 -7.41 -2.93 19.98
CA GLU A 448 -7.49 -1.95 18.89
C GLU A 448 -6.14 -1.27 18.61
N ALA A 449 -5.39 -0.88 19.66
CA ALA A 449 -4.07 -0.27 19.53
C ALA A 449 -3.07 -1.14 18.73
N LYS A 450 -3.25 -2.47 18.70
CA LYS A 450 -2.36 -3.37 17.94
C LYS A 450 -2.40 -3.12 16.43
N ARG A 451 -3.43 -2.46 15.89
CA ARG A 451 -3.51 -2.04 14.48
C ARG A 451 -2.41 -1.06 14.06
N TRP A 452 -1.81 -0.36 15.01
CA TRP A 452 -0.72 0.59 14.79
C TRP A 452 0.67 -0.03 14.96
N LEU A 453 0.77 -1.30 15.36
CA LEU A 453 2.06 -1.94 15.59
C LEU A 453 2.70 -2.35 14.26
N PRO A 454 3.98 -1.99 14.00
CA PRO A 454 4.69 -2.36 12.77
C PRO A 454 4.87 -3.87 12.64
N PRO A 455 5.23 -4.35 11.43
CA PRO A 455 5.69 -5.72 11.27
C PRO A 455 6.84 -6.03 12.23
N ALA A 456 6.83 -7.22 12.81
CA ALA A 456 7.82 -7.63 13.80
C ALA A 456 8.28 -9.08 13.57
N SER A 457 9.16 -9.55 14.44
CA SER A 457 9.64 -10.93 14.45
C SER A 457 8.58 -11.87 15.02
N LEU A 458 8.68 -13.16 14.69
CA LEU A 458 7.68 -14.16 15.12
C LEU A 458 7.48 -14.19 16.65
N PRO A 459 8.53 -14.13 17.51
CA PRO A 459 8.33 -14.13 18.96
C PRO A 459 7.56 -12.90 19.45
N VAL A 460 7.71 -11.75 18.80
CA VAL A 460 6.98 -10.52 19.15
C VAL A 460 5.50 -10.66 18.80
N TYR A 461 5.18 -11.23 17.62
CA TYR A 461 3.79 -11.51 17.26
C TYR A 461 3.11 -12.49 18.21
N GLU A 462 3.83 -13.52 18.67
CA GLU A 462 3.33 -14.46 19.68
C GLU A 462 3.06 -13.74 21.01
N ALA A 463 4.02 -12.95 21.49
CA ALA A 463 3.91 -12.30 22.80
C ALA A 463 2.81 -11.22 22.86
N PHE A 464 2.59 -10.51 21.75
CA PHE A 464 1.60 -9.42 21.67
C PHE A 464 0.27 -9.84 21.04
N GLY A 465 0.17 -10.99 20.38
CA GLY A 465 -1.07 -11.48 19.77
C GLY A 465 -1.55 -10.60 18.60
N TYR A 466 -0.70 -10.40 17.59
CA TYR A 466 -1.07 -9.71 16.35
C TYR A 466 -0.24 -10.20 15.17
N THR A 467 -0.62 -9.84 13.95
CA THR A 467 0.21 -10.05 12.75
C THR A 467 0.02 -8.93 11.74
N THR A 468 0.99 -8.75 10.83
CA THR A 468 0.87 -7.79 9.72
C THR A 468 0.66 -8.53 8.41
N PHE A 469 -0.30 -8.09 7.62
CA PHE A 469 -0.60 -8.62 6.29
C PHE A 469 -0.15 -7.67 5.19
N PHE A 470 0.47 -8.21 4.16
CA PHE A 470 0.58 -7.56 2.86
C PHE A 470 -0.68 -7.88 2.05
N GLN A 471 -1.40 -6.83 1.67
CA GLN A 471 -2.65 -6.92 0.90
C GLN A 471 -2.47 -6.23 -0.44
N ALA A 472 -2.99 -6.83 -1.50
CA ALA A 472 -3.09 -6.23 -2.82
C ALA A 472 -4.55 -6.25 -3.27
N MET A 473 -4.99 -5.18 -3.92
CA MET A 473 -6.37 -5.02 -4.34
C MET A 473 -6.46 -4.19 -5.60
N ASN A 474 -7.39 -4.53 -6.47
CA ASN A 474 -7.74 -3.67 -7.58
C ASN A 474 -8.86 -2.72 -7.17
N ILE A 475 -8.67 -1.45 -7.50
CA ILE A 475 -9.64 -0.39 -7.27
C ILE A 475 -9.98 0.18 -8.65
N LEU A 476 -11.28 0.29 -8.95
CA LEU A 476 -11.74 1.01 -10.13
C LEU A 476 -11.47 2.50 -9.94
N GLU A 477 -10.57 3.06 -10.75
CA GLU A 477 -10.20 4.47 -10.70
C GLU A 477 -10.62 5.20 -11.97
N ALA A 478 -11.05 6.45 -11.81
CA ALA A 478 -11.16 7.41 -12.89
C ALA A 478 -10.21 8.58 -12.58
N THR A 479 -9.12 8.67 -13.33
CA THR A 479 -8.08 9.70 -13.15
C THR A 479 -7.43 10.07 -14.48
N ASN A 480 -6.48 11.01 -14.46
CA ASN A 480 -5.59 11.32 -15.56
C ASN A 480 -4.23 10.64 -15.34
N MET A 481 -3.45 10.50 -16.41
CA MET A 481 -2.06 10.08 -16.36
C MET A 481 -1.17 11.26 -16.76
N PRO A 482 -0.38 11.81 -15.83
CA PRO A 482 -0.14 11.33 -14.46
C PRO A 482 -1.29 11.63 -13.49
N ASP A 483 -1.45 10.80 -12.46
CA ASP A 483 -2.54 10.95 -11.47
C ASP A 483 -2.33 12.20 -10.62
N MET A 484 -3.18 13.21 -10.85
CA MET A 484 -3.11 14.50 -10.15
C MET A 484 -3.47 14.39 -8.66
N ARG A 485 -4.09 13.28 -8.23
CA ARG A 485 -4.48 13.03 -6.83
C ARG A 485 -3.33 12.49 -5.98
N ASN A 486 -2.21 12.08 -6.58
CA ASN A 486 -1.02 11.56 -5.87
C ASN A 486 -0.25 12.62 -5.07
N ILE A 487 -0.86 13.78 -4.82
CA ILE A 487 -0.18 14.96 -4.31
C ILE A 487 -0.94 15.47 -3.09
N ASP A 488 -0.32 15.25 -1.93
CA ASP A 488 -0.64 16.02 -0.74
C ASP A 488 -0.19 17.46 -0.97
N LEU A 489 -1.16 18.35 -1.22
CA LEU A 489 -0.92 19.78 -1.41
C LEU A 489 -0.26 20.43 -0.19
N SER A 490 -0.34 19.81 1.00
CA SER A 490 0.33 20.27 2.22
C SER A 490 1.84 19.98 2.22
N GLN A 491 2.31 19.03 1.38
CA GLN A 491 3.72 18.71 1.19
C GLN A 491 4.39 19.52 0.08
N ILE A 492 3.64 20.28 -0.72
CA ILE A 492 4.21 21.19 -1.71
C ILE A 492 4.75 22.43 -0.98
N ASN A 493 6.06 22.66 -1.10
CA ASN A 493 6.74 23.83 -0.58
C ASN A 493 7.57 24.52 -1.67
N ALA A 494 8.18 25.65 -1.32
CA ALA A 494 8.98 26.45 -2.25
C ALA A 494 10.19 25.70 -2.86
N SER A 495 10.61 24.55 -2.29
CA SER A 495 11.74 23.78 -2.81
C SER A 495 11.35 22.62 -3.74
N ASN A 496 10.10 22.14 -3.73
CA ASN A 496 9.65 21.02 -4.57
C ASN A 496 8.59 21.40 -5.63
N TRP A 497 8.00 22.61 -5.58
CA TRP A 497 6.95 23.04 -6.51
C TRP A 497 7.37 23.00 -7.99
N ALA A 498 8.63 23.32 -8.30
CA ALA A 498 9.12 23.33 -9.67
C ALA A 498 9.18 21.92 -10.27
N GLY A 499 9.59 20.93 -9.47
CA GLY A 499 9.57 19.51 -9.87
C GLY A 499 8.14 19.00 -10.06
N TRP A 500 7.22 19.44 -9.19
CA TRP A 500 5.80 19.15 -9.34
C TRP A 500 5.21 19.73 -10.63
N ALA A 501 5.40 21.03 -10.88
CA ALA A 501 4.90 21.67 -12.09
C ALA A 501 5.47 20.99 -13.35
N TRP A 502 6.75 20.62 -13.31
CA TRP A 502 7.38 19.87 -14.40
C TRP A 502 6.76 18.47 -14.60
N SER A 503 6.39 17.75 -13.53
CA SER A 503 5.72 16.44 -13.64
C SER A 503 4.39 16.52 -14.40
N GLN A 504 3.62 17.59 -14.16
CA GLN A 504 2.33 17.79 -14.81
C GLN A 504 2.49 18.29 -16.24
N LEU A 505 3.41 19.24 -16.46
CA LEU A 505 3.63 19.84 -17.78
C LEU A 505 4.31 18.88 -18.76
N SER A 506 5.19 17.99 -18.28
CA SER A 506 5.93 17.04 -19.11
C SER A 506 5.07 15.92 -19.71
N ARG A 507 3.81 15.81 -19.29
CA ARG A 507 2.84 14.81 -19.78
C ARG A 507 1.64 15.42 -20.48
N LEU A 508 1.73 16.68 -20.85
CA LEU A 508 0.73 17.30 -21.71
C LEU A 508 0.75 16.68 -23.11
N ILE A 509 -0.44 16.43 -23.64
CA ILE A 509 -0.60 15.99 -25.03
C ILE A 509 -0.45 17.21 -25.93
N VAL A 510 0.72 17.32 -26.54
CA VAL A 510 1.06 18.47 -27.39
C VAL A 510 1.68 18.08 -28.72
N TYR A 511 1.42 18.88 -29.74
CA TYR A 511 2.08 18.82 -31.03
C TYR A 511 3.19 19.88 -31.12
N TRP A 512 4.41 19.44 -31.45
CA TRP A 512 5.57 20.29 -31.66
C TRP A 512 5.64 20.71 -33.12
N HIS A 513 5.27 21.95 -33.40
CA HIS A 513 5.42 22.54 -34.74
C HIS A 513 6.76 23.27 -34.88
N MET A 514 7.32 23.25 -36.08
CA MET A 514 8.55 23.95 -36.43
C MET A 514 8.24 25.12 -37.36
N PRO A 515 8.48 26.38 -36.95
CA PRO A 515 8.39 27.54 -37.82
C PRO A 515 9.55 27.58 -38.83
N ILE A 516 9.34 28.28 -39.95
CA ILE A 516 10.31 28.35 -41.06
C ILE A 516 10.78 29.78 -41.29
N THR A 517 12.08 29.94 -41.52
CA THR A 517 12.66 31.18 -42.05
C THR A 517 13.04 30.98 -43.50
N ILE A 518 12.55 31.86 -44.37
CA ILE A 518 12.89 31.90 -45.79
C ILE A 518 13.86 33.06 -45.98
N ASP A 519 15.12 32.75 -46.27
CA ASP A 519 16.17 33.75 -46.49
C ASP A 519 16.50 33.84 -47.98
N ILE A 520 16.27 35.02 -48.56
CA ILE A 520 16.54 35.35 -49.96
C ILE A 520 17.83 36.15 -49.99
N ARG A 521 18.92 35.52 -50.44
CA ARG A 521 20.22 36.17 -50.59
C ARG A 521 20.53 36.37 -52.05
N VAL A 522 20.88 37.61 -52.41
CA VAL A 522 21.23 37.98 -53.79
C VAL A 522 22.75 38.06 -53.96
N GLU A 523 23.52 38.14 -52.85
CA GLU A 523 24.97 38.35 -52.88
C GLU A 523 25.80 37.08 -53.16
N TYR A 524 25.29 35.88 -52.86
CA TYR A 524 26.09 34.64 -52.89
C TYR A 524 25.57 33.55 -53.86
N CYS A 525 24.41 33.73 -54.50
CA CYS A 525 23.85 32.85 -55.56
C CYS A 525 22.71 33.60 -56.29
N PRO A 526 22.56 33.54 -57.63
CA PRO A 526 21.46 34.24 -58.31
C PRO A 526 20.11 33.62 -57.90
N PRO A 527 19.12 34.46 -57.57
CA PRO A 527 18.48 34.48 -56.27
C PRO A 527 18.23 33.08 -55.70
N CYS A 528 18.99 32.69 -54.67
CA CYS A 528 18.68 31.50 -53.90
C CYS A 528 17.70 31.85 -52.77
N ALA A 529 16.58 31.13 -52.72
CA ALA A 529 15.69 31.12 -51.56
C ALA A 529 16.06 29.91 -50.70
N LEU A 530 16.58 30.16 -49.51
CA LEU A 530 16.91 29.12 -48.52
C LEU A 530 15.81 29.09 -47.47
N ALA A 531 15.03 28.01 -47.44
CA ALA A 531 14.09 27.76 -46.36
C ALA A 531 14.74 26.85 -45.30
N TYR A 532 14.82 27.31 -44.06
CA TYR A 532 15.37 26.54 -42.95
C TYR A 532 14.51 26.71 -41.67
N PRO A 533 14.56 25.73 -40.75
CA PRO A 533 13.86 25.85 -39.47
C PRO A 533 14.33 27.10 -38.71
N SER A 534 13.40 27.90 -38.21
CA SER A 534 13.75 29.13 -37.53
C SER A 534 14.55 28.84 -36.25
N PRO A 535 15.69 29.52 -36.02
CA PRO A 535 16.51 29.28 -34.85
C PRO A 535 15.77 29.67 -33.55
N PRO A 536 16.00 28.95 -32.44
CA PRO A 536 15.27 29.12 -31.17
C PRO A 536 15.47 30.47 -30.47
N LEU A 537 16.31 31.36 -31.04
CA LEU A 537 16.66 32.67 -30.49
C LEU A 537 15.56 33.73 -30.66
N GLU A 538 14.52 33.45 -31.47
CA GLU A 538 13.41 34.38 -31.75
C GLU A 538 12.19 34.20 -30.83
N GLY A 539 12.31 33.32 -29.83
CA GLY A 539 11.25 32.93 -28.91
C GLY A 539 10.93 31.43 -29.05
N PRO A 540 10.46 30.76 -27.99
CA PRO A 540 10.13 29.35 -28.07
C PRO A 540 8.91 29.16 -28.98
N ALA A 541 9.02 28.29 -30.00
CA ALA A 541 7.85 27.75 -30.66
C ALA A 541 6.97 27.12 -29.58
N GLN A 542 5.73 27.64 -29.45
CA GLN A 542 4.83 27.15 -28.42
C GLN A 542 4.19 25.85 -28.91
N PRO A 543 4.29 24.76 -28.12
CA PRO A 543 3.63 23.51 -28.47
C PRO A 543 2.10 23.71 -28.48
N LEU A 544 1.42 23.04 -29.40
CA LEU A 544 -0.03 23.12 -29.53
C LEU A 544 -0.68 22.04 -28.66
N GLY A 545 -1.45 22.43 -27.65
CA GLY A 545 -2.21 21.48 -26.83
C GLY A 545 -3.30 20.80 -27.65
N VAL A 546 -3.37 19.47 -27.60
CA VAL A 546 -4.38 18.66 -28.27
C VAL A 546 -5.24 17.98 -27.21
N ALA A 547 -6.57 18.14 -27.30
CA ALA A 547 -7.51 17.50 -26.37
C ALA A 547 -7.31 15.96 -26.41
N PRO A 548 -7.40 15.25 -25.26
CA PRO A 548 -7.82 15.70 -23.92
C PRO A 548 -6.79 16.49 -23.08
N TYR A 549 -5.68 16.97 -23.66
CA TYR A 549 -4.57 17.70 -23.02
C TYR A 549 -3.77 16.88 -21.99
N THR A 550 -4.40 15.92 -21.33
CA THR A 550 -3.84 14.91 -20.43
C THR A 550 -4.51 13.58 -20.73
N LEU A 551 -3.86 12.46 -20.44
CA LEU A 551 -4.40 11.14 -20.80
C LEU A 551 -5.43 10.67 -19.78
N PRO A 552 -6.70 10.47 -20.14
CA PRO A 552 -7.67 9.90 -19.23
C PRO A 552 -7.43 8.40 -19.03
N PHE A 553 -7.69 7.93 -17.81
CA PHE A 553 -7.67 6.54 -17.43
C PHE A 553 -8.91 6.22 -16.59
N VAL A 554 -9.68 5.22 -17.05
CA VAL A 554 -10.87 4.73 -16.35
C VAL A 554 -10.83 3.21 -16.34
N ALA A 555 -10.19 2.62 -15.33
CA ALA A 555 -10.03 1.18 -15.22
C ALA A 555 -9.65 0.77 -13.81
N GLU A 556 -9.52 -0.53 -13.61
CA GLU A 556 -8.91 -1.04 -12.39
C GLU A 556 -7.41 -0.82 -12.38
N ARG A 557 -6.94 -0.34 -11.23
CA ARG A 557 -5.54 -0.22 -10.90
C ARG A 557 -5.26 -1.05 -9.66
N THR A 558 -4.12 -1.71 -9.63
CA THR A 558 -3.67 -2.46 -8.46
C THR A 558 -3.02 -1.53 -7.45
N HIS A 559 -3.53 -1.60 -6.22
CA HIS A 559 -2.99 -0.97 -5.03
C HIS A 559 -2.52 -2.04 -4.06
N TRP A 560 -1.60 -1.69 -3.17
CA TRP A 560 -1.22 -2.55 -2.05
C TRP A 560 -1.26 -1.79 -0.74
N ARG A 561 -1.12 -2.52 0.38
CA ARG A 561 -0.92 -1.94 1.71
C ARG A 561 -0.38 -2.99 2.67
N TRP A 562 0.24 -2.53 3.76
CA TRP A 562 0.48 -3.35 4.94
C TRP A 562 -0.54 -2.99 6.02
N VAL A 563 -1.19 -3.98 6.62
CA VAL A 563 -2.21 -3.79 7.65
C VAL A 563 -1.94 -4.72 8.82
N SER A 564 -1.89 -4.17 10.03
CA SER A 564 -1.76 -4.97 11.25
C SER A 564 -3.13 -5.37 11.77
N VAL A 565 -3.27 -6.64 12.10
CA VAL A 565 -4.52 -7.28 12.53
C VAL A 565 -4.28 -7.95 13.89
N PRO A 566 -5.01 -7.52 14.94
CA PRO A 566 -4.96 -8.18 16.24
C PRO A 566 -5.55 -9.60 16.18
N GLU A 567 -5.15 -10.45 17.12
CA GLU A 567 -5.73 -11.78 17.27
C GLU A 567 -7.24 -11.71 17.56
N GLY A 568 -8.03 -12.58 16.94
CA GLY A 568 -9.49 -12.62 17.11
C GLY A 568 -10.23 -11.54 16.32
N TYR A 569 -9.51 -10.66 15.62
CA TYR A 569 -10.09 -9.60 14.81
C TYR A 569 -10.30 -10.03 13.36
N GLU A 570 -11.22 -9.31 12.73
CA GLU A 570 -11.54 -9.42 11.32
C GLU A 570 -10.42 -8.87 10.43
N ILE A 571 -9.99 -9.67 9.45
CA ILE A 571 -8.95 -9.26 8.51
C ILE A 571 -9.56 -8.27 7.50
N PRO A 572 -9.14 -6.99 7.48
CA PRO A 572 -9.82 -5.96 6.68
C PRO A 572 -9.71 -6.18 5.17
N GLY A 573 -10.81 -5.97 4.44
CA GLY A 573 -10.81 -6.06 2.97
C GLY A 573 -10.55 -7.47 2.46
N VAL A 574 -11.13 -8.49 3.09
CA VAL A 574 -11.01 -9.89 2.68
C VAL A 574 -12.41 -10.48 2.49
N LYS A 575 -12.82 -10.55 1.22
CA LYS A 575 -14.10 -11.12 0.80
C LYS A 575 -13.87 -12.46 0.08
N GLY A 576 -14.31 -13.57 0.65
CA GLY A 576 -14.32 -14.89 -0.05
C GLY A 576 -13.30 -15.89 0.49
N THR A 577 -13.30 -17.12 -0.02
CA THR A 577 -12.45 -18.22 0.48
C THR A 577 -11.04 -18.18 -0.12
N PRO A 578 -9.99 -18.57 0.62
CA PRO A 578 -8.70 -18.86 0.03
C PRO A 578 -8.85 -19.85 -1.13
N TYR A 579 -8.12 -19.60 -2.21
CA TYR A 579 -8.07 -20.49 -3.36
C TYR A 579 -7.51 -21.84 -2.91
N LYS A 580 -8.32 -22.89 -3.03
CA LYS A 580 -7.84 -24.26 -2.85
C LYS A 580 -7.03 -24.62 -4.09
N VAL A 581 -5.72 -24.71 -3.93
CA VAL A 581 -4.75 -25.06 -4.98
C VAL A 581 -5.06 -26.39 -5.72
N LEU A 582 -6.01 -27.19 -5.24
CA LEU A 582 -6.25 -28.57 -5.71
C LEU A 582 -7.34 -28.76 -6.79
N GLY A 583 -7.89 -27.72 -7.41
CA GLY A 583 -9.03 -27.86 -8.35
C GLY A 583 -8.81 -27.34 -9.78
N ASP A 584 -8.64 -26.01 -9.94
CA ASP A 584 -9.10 -25.36 -11.18
C ASP A 584 -8.02 -24.66 -12.01
N LEU A 585 -6.73 -24.94 -11.78
CA LEU A 585 -5.62 -24.41 -12.60
C LEU A 585 -4.75 -25.52 -13.22
N GLY A 586 -5.38 -26.64 -13.57
CA GLY A 586 -4.78 -27.67 -14.43
C GLY A 586 -4.53 -27.11 -15.83
N GLY A 587 -3.44 -26.39 -16.02
CA GLY A 587 -3.05 -25.89 -17.34
C GLY A 587 -1.67 -25.24 -17.45
N ILE A 588 -1.27 -24.31 -16.57
CA ILE A 588 -0.15 -23.38 -16.92
C ILE A 588 0.82 -23.05 -15.77
N ALA A 589 0.85 -23.76 -14.64
CA ALA A 589 1.88 -23.53 -13.62
C ALA A 589 2.33 -24.82 -12.93
N PRO A 590 3.62 -24.95 -12.55
CA PRO A 590 4.08 -26.08 -11.75
C PRO A 590 3.27 -26.16 -10.45
N ASP A 591 2.80 -27.37 -10.14
CA ASP A 591 1.98 -27.68 -8.98
C ASP A 591 2.74 -27.41 -7.67
N LEU A 592 2.55 -26.22 -7.11
CA LEU A 592 3.13 -25.81 -5.83
C LEU A 592 2.61 -26.65 -4.66
N SER A 593 1.51 -27.42 -4.82
CA SER A 593 1.02 -28.31 -3.76
C SER A 593 2.01 -29.44 -3.44
N ALA A 594 2.85 -29.84 -4.40
CA ALA A 594 3.95 -30.78 -4.18
C ALA A 594 5.08 -30.20 -3.30
N LEU A 595 5.20 -28.88 -3.24
CA LEU A 595 6.19 -28.13 -2.46
C LEU A 595 5.68 -27.82 -1.04
N TYR A 596 4.37 -27.62 -0.89
CA TYR A 596 3.72 -27.40 0.41
C TYR A 596 3.47 -28.70 1.19
N ARG A 597 3.22 -29.84 0.53
CA ARG A 597 2.98 -31.14 1.19
C ARG A 597 4.14 -31.63 2.10
N PRO A 598 5.42 -31.44 1.76
CA PRO A 598 6.55 -31.72 2.66
C PRO A 598 6.61 -30.79 3.88
N LEU A 599 6.29 -29.50 3.70
CA LEU A 599 6.34 -28.48 4.76
C LEU A 599 5.16 -28.59 5.74
N LEU A 600 4.00 -29.03 5.25
CA LEU A 600 2.77 -29.26 6.01
C LEU A 600 2.72 -30.65 6.65
N GLY A 601 3.89 -31.25 6.93
CA GLY A 601 4.04 -32.65 7.34
C GLY A 601 2.87 -33.17 8.16
N ARG A 602 2.32 -34.31 7.69
CA ARG A 602 1.27 -35.10 8.35
C ARG A 602 1.39 -35.09 9.88
#